data_AF-A0A5P9IUS1-F1
#
_entry.id   AF-A0A5P9IUS1-F1
#
_cell.length_a   1.000
_cell.length_b   1.000
_cell.length_c   1.000
_cell.angle_alpha   90.00
_cell.angle_beta   90.00
_cell.angle_gamma   90.00
#
_symmetry.space_group_name_H-M   'P 1'
#
loop_
_entity.id
_entity.type
_entity.pdbx_description
1 polymer ?
#
loop_
_entity_poly.entity_id
_entity_poly.type
_entity_poly.pdbx_seq_one_letter_code
_entity_poly.pdbx_strand_id
1 'polypeptide(L)'
;MNQHIELMPVDDDRNRRAREAARRRVSWPVNLSPARVSYQSDGHALILGNERDVRRGALALQARGLPAPTLAVTEPLEDDGGSTAEQQALLAESAALDCQTLSRAQARALTLEGYLGHFIARVPGDGGALDLARALAGRAHFDLVLDLGATPVLALELPPPGYVALDWQDPERDARLDALAGLVGEFDKPRYFQIDNDLCAHASSGNTGCTRCLEVCPADAVASHQGRIEAWIEIDPFRCHGVGSCSSACPTGAIQFRLPESARQQDTLLGWLAAYREAGGTAPVVRFAEASDLEAEGESAGHVIDVPLEELGAAGHDQWLTALAAGAAEVRLQSHPHMPERLTRFIDDQLAQARALLTALGHAPTRIARLEAGDAAGRDALPVEPPLTQTPPVLDGTDKRTRLNVVLEHLARLGAPDGRRHRLPAGAAYGDIAVDRDACTLCMACVSNCPTPALAAGDTSPRLSFREADCVQCGLCAEACPEQAITLHPGFLADAARSERQVRHEEEAFPCRHCGKPFATVSTVETLKAKLADHPYFAGDALARLEMCEDCRVKDVWQEMARNPESQLRV
;
A
#
# COMPACT_ATOMS: atom_id res chain seq x y z
N MET A 1 -8.13 53.96 -6.30
CA MET A 1 -8.64 53.04 -5.26
C MET A 1 -7.44 52.22 -4.80
N ASN A 2 -6.68 52.74 -3.83
CA ASN A 2 -5.53 52.01 -3.28
C ASN A 2 -6.10 50.95 -2.34
N GLN A 3 -6.25 49.72 -2.82
CA GLN A 3 -6.49 48.59 -1.94
C GLN A 3 -5.27 48.47 -1.04
N HIS A 4 -5.45 48.72 0.25
CA HIS A 4 -4.47 48.38 1.27
C HIS A 4 -4.24 46.87 1.18
N ILE A 5 -3.06 46.46 0.72
CA ILE A 5 -2.58 45.10 0.91
C ILE A 5 -2.33 45.01 2.42
N GLU A 6 -3.26 44.39 3.15
CA GLU A 6 -3.02 43.97 4.53
C GLU A 6 -1.94 42.88 4.48
N LEU A 7 -0.68 43.30 4.63
CA LEU A 7 0.40 42.38 4.96
C LEU A 7 0.04 41.80 6.34
N MET A 8 -0.41 40.55 6.41
CA MET A 8 -0.55 39.86 7.69
C MET A 8 0.83 39.76 8.32
N PRO A 9 1.15 40.49 9.40
CA PRO A 9 2.43 40.35 10.05
C PRO A 9 2.41 39.01 10.81
N VAL A 10 3.21 38.06 10.34
CA VAL A 10 3.40 36.78 11.01
C VAL A 10 4.33 37.02 12.20
N ASP A 11 3.77 37.13 13.40
CA ASP A 11 4.52 37.27 14.66
C ASP A 11 5.10 35.91 15.05
N ASP A 12 6.38 35.72 14.78
CA ASP A 12 7.08 34.45 14.98
C ASP A 12 7.09 34.01 16.45
N ASP A 13 7.24 34.93 17.41
CA ASP A 13 7.22 34.59 18.84
C ASP A 13 5.82 34.19 19.31
N ARG A 14 4.78 34.86 18.80
CA ARG A 14 3.39 34.44 19.03
C ARG A 14 3.12 33.06 18.46
N ASN A 15 3.57 32.79 17.24
CA ASN A 15 3.40 31.49 16.60
C ASN A 15 4.21 30.39 17.32
N ARG A 16 5.43 30.68 17.78
CA ARG A 16 6.24 29.74 18.57
C ARG A 16 5.53 29.35 19.87
N ARG A 17 5.01 30.33 20.62
CA ARG A 17 4.19 30.07 21.83
C ARG A 17 2.94 29.25 21.51
N ALA A 18 2.28 29.55 20.39
CA ALA A 18 1.10 28.82 19.95
C ALA A 18 1.41 27.36 19.57
N ARG A 19 2.51 27.12 18.87
CA ARG A 19 3.02 25.79 18.53
C ARG A 19 3.33 24.97 19.77
N GLU A 20 4.03 25.56 20.75
CA GLU A 20 4.31 24.88 22.01
C GLU A 20 3.04 24.58 22.81
N ALA A 21 2.05 25.48 22.80
CA ALA A 21 0.76 25.25 23.44
C ALA A 21 0.02 24.06 22.81
N ALA A 22 0.04 23.95 21.47
CA ALA A 22 -0.52 22.82 20.75
C ALA A 22 0.14 21.49 21.14
N ARG A 23 1.48 21.44 21.12
CA ARG A 23 2.26 20.24 21.50
C ARG A 23 2.06 19.83 22.96
N ARG A 24 1.85 20.78 23.88
CA ARG A 24 1.57 20.50 25.30
C ARG A 24 0.16 19.95 25.54
N ARG A 25 -0.82 20.35 24.72
CA ARG A 25 -2.22 19.94 24.91
C ARG A 25 -2.48 18.53 24.43
N VAL A 26 -1.91 18.15 23.30
CA VAL A 26 -2.06 16.82 22.70
C VAL A 26 -0.69 16.35 22.27
N SER A 27 -0.22 15.23 22.80
CA SER A 27 1.01 14.58 22.33
C SER A 27 0.77 13.94 20.97
N TRP A 28 1.76 14.01 20.06
CA TRP A 28 1.73 13.18 18.84
C TRP A 28 1.59 11.71 19.24
N PRO A 29 0.70 10.94 18.61
CA PRO A 29 0.46 9.57 19.02
C PRO A 29 1.67 8.72 18.63
N VAL A 30 2.23 8.03 19.62
CA VAL A 30 3.36 7.09 19.47
C VAL A 30 2.94 5.70 19.92
N ASN A 31 3.63 4.68 19.42
CA ASN A 31 3.33 3.29 19.75
C ASN A 31 3.98 2.89 21.08
N LEU A 32 3.21 2.89 22.18
CA LEU A 32 3.74 2.66 23.53
C LEU A 32 3.89 1.17 23.91
N SER A 33 3.30 0.23 23.16
CA SER A 33 3.41 -1.22 23.44
C SER A 33 3.08 -2.07 22.20
N PRO A 34 3.93 -2.07 21.17
CA PRO A 34 3.67 -2.83 19.95
C PRO A 34 3.69 -4.34 20.20
N ALA A 35 2.86 -5.09 19.46
CA ALA A 35 3.15 -6.50 19.21
C ALA A 35 4.51 -6.58 18.50
N ARG A 36 5.37 -7.53 18.88
CA ARG A 36 6.77 -7.57 18.43
C ARG A 36 7.05 -8.75 17.51
N VAL A 37 8.09 -8.57 16.70
CA VAL A 37 8.77 -9.58 15.91
C VAL A 37 10.17 -9.67 16.48
N SER A 38 10.58 -10.88 16.86
CA SER A 38 11.88 -11.13 17.47
C SER A 38 12.80 -11.83 16.47
N TYR A 39 14.01 -11.32 16.34
CA TYR A 39 15.11 -11.94 15.60
C TYR A 39 16.09 -12.55 16.59
N GLN A 40 16.70 -13.66 16.20
CA GLN A 40 17.77 -14.30 16.95
C GLN A 40 18.94 -14.54 15.99
N SER A 41 20.13 -14.10 16.37
CA SER A 41 21.34 -14.25 15.56
C SER A 41 22.50 -14.69 16.45
N ASP A 42 23.15 -15.79 16.09
CA ASP A 42 24.39 -16.25 16.72
C ASP A 42 25.63 -15.77 15.92
N GLY A 43 25.42 -14.93 14.89
CA GLY A 43 26.47 -14.31 14.09
C GLY A 43 27.01 -15.17 12.95
N HIS A 44 26.34 -16.27 12.58
CA HIS A 44 26.82 -17.13 11.49
C HIS A 44 26.58 -16.48 10.13
N ALA A 45 27.65 -15.93 9.57
CA ALA A 45 27.59 -15.16 8.33
C ALA A 45 27.90 -16.01 7.09
N LEU A 46 27.16 -15.74 6.02
CA LEU A 46 27.52 -16.08 4.64
C LEU A 46 28.17 -14.88 3.97
N ILE A 47 29.29 -15.08 3.29
CA ILE A 47 29.96 -14.03 2.51
C ILE A 47 29.96 -14.42 1.03
N LEU A 48 29.41 -13.54 0.19
CA LEU A 48 29.22 -13.73 -1.25
C LEU A 48 30.10 -12.75 -2.03
N GLY A 49 30.62 -13.14 -3.20
CA GLY A 49 31.34 -12.23 -4.10
C GLY A 49 32.63 -12.82 -4.69
N ASN A 50 33.51 -11.93 -5.16
CA ASN A 50 34.81 -12.33 -5.70
C ASN A 50 35.71 -12.88 -4.59
N GLU A 51 36.59 -13.83 -4.92
CA GLU A 51 37.36 -14.58 -3.93
C GLU A 51 38.24 -13.70 -3.04
N ARG A 52 38.83 -12.64 -3.60
CA ARG A 52 39.69 -11.73 -2.84
C ARG A 52 38.89 -11.02 -1.75
N ASP A 53 37.78 -10.42 -2.12
CA ASP A 53 37.02 -9.58 -1.20
C ASP A 53 36.22 -10.43 -0.21
N VAL A 54 35.70 -11.59 -0.63
CA VAL A 54 35.06 -12.57 0.27
C VAL A 54 36.01 -13.00 1.39
N ARG A 55 37.27 -13.32 1.06
CA ARG A 55 38.28 -13.71 2.07
C ARG A 55 38.67 -12.54 2.98
N ARG A 56 38.79 -11.33 2.44
CA ARG A 56 39.05 -10.12 3.25
C ARG A 56 37.89 -9.82 4.20
N GLY A 57 36.66 -9.90 3.70
CA GLY A 57 35.45 -9.75 4.49
C GLY A 57 35.40 -10.77 5.61
N ALA A 58 35.79 -12.01 5.34
CA ALA A 58 35.82 -13.06 6.34
C ALA A 58 36.73 -12.72 7.53
N LEU A 59 37.99 -12.37 7.24
CA LEU A 59 38.95 -11.99 8.27
C LEU A 59 38.50 -10.71 9.01
N ALA A 60 37.92 -9.75 8.28
CA ALA A 60 37.42 -8.50 8.85
C ALA A 60 36.24 -8.72 9.81
N LEU A 61 35.34 -9.65 9.51
CA LEU A 61 34.22 -10.02 10.38
C LEU A 61 34.68 -10.85 11.58
N GLN A 62 35.63 -11.78 11.40
CA GLN A 62 36.23 -12.52 12.52
C GLN A 62 36.98 -11.61 13.49
N ALA A 63 37.70 -10.60 12.98
CA ALA A 63 38.36 -9.59 13.79
C ALA A 63 37.38 -8.76 14.64
N ARG A 64 36.10 -8.70 14.23
CA ARG A 64 35.00 -8.06 14.95
C ARG A 64 34.25 -9.01 15.90
N GLY A 65 34.74 -10.24 16.06
CA GLY A 65 34.21 -11.21 17.02
C GLY A 65 33.11 -12.12 16.48
N LEU A 66 32.82 -12.09 15.18
CA LEU A 66 31.90 -13.06 14.58
C LEU A 66 32.54 -14.46 14.48
N PRO A 67 31.73 -15.54 14.56
CA PRO A 67 32.17 -16.89 14.24
C PRO A 67 32.79 -16.99 12.84
N ALA A 68 33.53 -18.08 12.58
CA ALA A 68 34.07 -18.36 11.26
C ALA A 68 32.94 -18.36 10.20
N PRO A 69 32.97 -17.46 9.21
CA PRO A 69 31.92 -17.35 8.21
C PRO A 69 32.06 -18.41 7.11
N THR A 70 30.96 -18.70 6.44
CA THR A 70 30.95 -19.54 5.24
C THR A 70 31.13 -18.66 4.00
N LEU A 71 32.00 -19.08 3.10
CA LEU A 71 32.35 -18.34 1.90
C LEU A 71 31.71 -18.99 0.68
N ALA A 72 30.97 -18.23 -0.13
CA ALA A 72 30.56 -18.66 -1.46
C ALA A 72 31.13 -17.70 -2.52
N VAL A 73 32.19 -18.17 -3.17
CA VAL A 73 32.96 -17.43 -4.16
C VAL A 73 32.23 -17.50 -5.51
N THR A 74 31.80 -16.35 -6.02
CA THR A 74 31.13 -16.24 -7.33
C THR A 74 32.13 -16.04 -8.47
N GLU A 75 33.29 -15.47 -8.17
CA GLU A 75 34.37 -15.19 -9.10
C GLU A 75 35.70 -15.60 -8.47
N PRO A 76 36.31 -16.73 -8.89
CA PRO A 76 37.60 -17.16 -8.35
C PRO A 76 38.71 -16.22 -8.78
N LEU A 77 39.79 -16.16 -8.00
CA LEU A 77 41.00 -15.47 -8.42
C LEU A 77 41.57 -16.15 -9.66
N GLU A 78 41.84 -15.37 -10.71
CA GLU A 78 42.54 -15.89 -11.89
C GLU A 78 43.96 -16.28 -11.50
N ASP A 79 44.38 -17.50 -11.86
CA ASP A 79 45.77 -17.94 -11.74
C ASP A 79 46.53 -17.42 -12.97
N ASP A 80 46.84 -16.12 -12.96
CA ASP A 80 47.58 -15.46 -14.03
C ASP A 80 49.10 -15.69 -13.96
N GLY A 81 49.55 -16.63 -13.12
CA GLY A 81 50.98 -16.90 -12.88
C GLY A 81 51.69 -15.77 -12.12
N GLY A 82 50.95 -14.79 -11.59
CA GLY A 82 51.45 -13.59 -10.94
C GLY A 82 50.83 -13.33 -9.56
N SER A 83 50.34 -14.37 -8.84
CA SER A 83 49.73 -14.19 -7.51
C SER A 83 50.66 -13.38 -6.61
N THR A 84 50.23 -12.19 -6.20
CA THR A 84 51.04 -11.31 -5.33
C THR A 84 51.28 -11.97 -3.98
N ALA A 85 52.38 -11.63 -3.30
CA ALA A 85 52.66 -12.16 -1.96
C ALA A 85 51.51 -11.89 -0.97
N GLU A 86 50.80 -10.76 -1.14
CA GLU A 86 49.60 -10.41 -0.39
C GLU A 86 48.45 -11.39 -0.61
N GLN A 87 48.23 -11.83 -1.85
CA GLN A 87 47.18 -12.80 -2.19
C GLN A 87 47.48 -14.19 -1.62
N GLN A 88 48.75 -14.62 -1.66
CA GLN A 88 49.18 -15.87 -1.04
C GLN A 88 49.01 -15.84 0.48
N ALA A 89 49.35 -14.72 1.13
CA ALA A 89 49.14 -14.53 2.56
C ALA A 89 47.65 -14.60 2.93
N LEU A 90 46.79 -13.92 2.17
CA LEU A 90 45.33 -13.95 2.36
C LEU A 90 44.76 -15.37 2.23
N LEU A 91 45.20 -16.12 1.22
CA LEU A 91 44.78 -17.52 1.02
C LEU A 91 45.22 -18.41 2.19
N ALA A 92 46.46 -18.24 2.67
CA ALA A 92 46.98 -19.01 3.80
C ALA A 92 46.24 -18.70 5.11
N GLU A 93 45.95 -17.42 5.38
CA GLU A 93 45.25 -16.98 6.58
C GLU A 93 43.78 -17.42 6.61
N SER A 94 43.13 -17.49 5.44
CA SER A 94 41.73 -17.90 5.29
C SER A 94 41.53 -19.37 4.91
N ALA A 95 42.58 -20.20 4.92
CA ALA A 95 42.54 -21.58 4.44
C ALA A 95 41.62 -22.51 5.24
N ALA A 96 41.38 -22.19 6.52
CA ALA A 96 40.56 -23.00 7.42
C ALA A 96 39.04 -22.71 7.33
N LEU A 97 38.63 -21.73 6.51
CA LEU A 97 37.23 -21.35 6.35
C LEU A 97 36.51 -22.27 5.36
N ASP A 98 35.26 -22.60 5.66
CA ASP A 98 34.39 -23.33 4.74
C ASP A 98 34.14 -22.47 3.50
N CYS A 99 34.68 -22.90 2.36
CA CYS A 99 34.70 -22.13 1.13
C CYS A 99 34.23 -22.97 -0.05
N GLN A 100 33.23 -22.46 -0.76
CA GLN A 100 32.72 -23.05 -1.98
C GLN A 100 32.88 -22.09 -3.15
N THR A 101 33.63 -22.49 -4.17
CA THR A 101 33.65 -21.78 -5.45
C THR A 101 32.47 -22.23 -6.29
N LEU A 102 31.58 -21.29 -6.64
CA LEU A 102 30.42 -21.54 -7.48
C LEU A 102 30.84 -21.55 -8.95
N SER A 103 30.30 -22.47 -9.74
CA SER A 103 30.39 -22.36 -11.20
C SER A 103 29.67 -21.10 -11.68
N ARG A 104 30.04 -20.57 -12.86
CA ARG A 104 29.35 -19.41 -13.46
C ARG A 104 27.84 -19.62 -13.59
N ALA A 105 27.39 -20.84 -13.87
CA ALA A 105 25.97 -21.18 -13.94
C ALA A 105 25.30 -21.12 -12.56
N GLN A 106 25.97 -21.64 -11.52
CA GLN A 106 25.47 -21.58 -10.14
C GLN A 106 25.46 -20.14 -9.60
N ALA A 107 26.50 -19.35 -9.84
CA ALA A 107 26.56 -17.95 -9.41
C ALA A 107 25.41 -17.13 -10.02
N ARG A 108 25.08 -17.35 -11.30
CA ARG A 108 23.96 -16.67 -11.99
C ARG A 108 22.58 -17.13 -11.53
N ALA A 109 22.48 -18.33 -10.98
CA ALA A 109 21.24 -18.93 -10.51
C ALA A 109 21.17 -18.98 -8.98
N LEU A 110 22.11 -18.31 -8.30
CA LEU A 110 22.10 -18.16 -6.85
C LEU A 110 20.86 -17.36 -6.47
N THR A 111 20.06 -17.93 -5.58
CA THR A 111 18.91 -17.28 -4.99
C THR A 111 19.16 -17.11 -3.51
N LEU A 112 18.75 -15.97 -2.98
CA LEU A 112 18.85 -15.65 -1.56
C LEU A 112 17.48 -15.16 -1.10
N GLU A 113 17.05 -15.65 0.05
CA GLU A 113 15.84 -15.17 0.72
C GLU A 113 16.05 -15.22 2.23
N GLY A 114 15.39 -14.34 2.97
CA GLY A 114 15.42 -14.39 4.42
C GLY A 114 15.38 -13.04 5.08
N TYR A 115 15.91 -13.02 6.30
CA TYR A 115 16.03 -11.88 7.20
C TYR A 115 17.04 -12.26 8.31
N LEU A 116 17.39 -11.31 9.18
CA LEU A 116 18.32 -11.51 10.31
C LEU A 116 18.00 -12.79 11.10
N GLY A 117 18.97 -13.70 11.18
CA GLY A 117 18.78 -14.99 11.87
C GLY A 117 18.15 -16.10 11.03
N HIS A 118 17.80 -15.84 9.76
CA HIS A 118 17.15 -16.83 8.91
C HIS A 118 17.32 -16.55 7.40
N PHE A 119 18.56 -16.53 6.92
CA PHE A 119 18.88 -16.47 5.50
C PHE A 119 19.09 -17.87 4.90
N ILE A 120 18.48 -18.10 3.73
CA ILE A 120 18.64 -19.31 2.94
C ILE A 120 19.18 -18.94 1.56
N ALA A 121 20.39 -19.41 1.27
CA ALA A 121 21.03 -19.25 -0.03
C ALA A 121 20.97 -20.58 -0.79
N ARG A 122 20.44 -20.58 -2.01
CA ARG A 122 20.30 -21.79 -2.84
C ARG A 122 20.92 -21.64 -4.21
N VAL A 123 21.59 -22.71 -4.66
CA VAL A 123 22.14 -22.85 -6.02
C VAL A 123 21.58 -24.10 -6.70
N PRO A 124 21.58 -24.18 -8.04
CA PRO A 124 21.25 -25.42 -8.74
C PRO A 124 22.24 -26.54 -8.35
N GLY A 125 21.69 -27.74 -8.09
CA GLY A 125 22.43 -28.96 -7.84
C GLY A 125 21.82 -30.17 -8.55
N ASP A 126 22.54 -31.29 -8.51
CA ASP A 126 22.07 -32.55 -9.09
C ASP A 126 20.90 -33.10 -8.27
N GLY A 127 19.69 -33.01 -8.82
CA GLY A 127 18.46 -33.46 -8.17
C GLY A 127 17.63 -32.37 -7.47
N GLY A 128 17.99 -31.09 -7.60
CA GLY A 128 17.21 -29.96 -7.08
C GLY A 128 18.07 -28.79 -6.61
N ALA A 129 17.42 -27.77 -6.04
CA ALA A 129 18.13 -26.64 -5.44
C ALA A 129 18.89 -27.09 -4.17
N LEU A 130 20.19 -26.80 -4.11
CA LEU A 130 21.07 -27.07 -2.98
C LEU A 130 21.10 -25.86 -2.04
N ASP A 131 20.78 -26.09 -0.76
CA ASP A 131 20.88 -25.09 0.32
C ASP A 131 22.33 -25.02 0.84
N LEU A 132 22.95 -23.85 0.70
CA LEU A 132 24.36 -23.64 1.08
C LEU A 132 24.58 -23.72 2.60
N ALA A 133 23.62 -23.34 3.43
CA ALA A 133 23.76 -23.43 4.88
C ALA A 133 23.87 -24.89 5.32
N ARG A 134 23.03 -25.75 4.73
CA ARG A 134 23.05 -27.20 5.01
C ARG A 134 24.29 -27.87 4.43
N ALA A 135 24.64 -27.51 3.19
CA ALA A 135 25.72 -28.16 2.47
C ALA A 135 27.11 -27.83 3.01
N LEU A 136 27.33 -26.57 3.42
CA LEU A 136 28.67 -26.07 3.78
C LEU A 136 28.86 -25.94 5.29
N ALA A 137 27.81 -25.59 6.04
CA ALA A 137 27.92 -25.32 7.47
C ALA A 137 27.19 -26.36 8.35
N GLY A 138 26.45 -27.31 7.75
CA GLY A 138 25.60 -28.26 8.49
C GLY A 138 24.47 -27.57 9.27
N ARG A 139 24.05 -26.37 8.83
CA ARG A 139 23.05 -25.53 9.49
C ARG A 139 21.75 -25.46 8.69
N ALA A 140 20.66 -25.02 9.33
CA ALA A 140 19.40 -24.80 8.64
C ALA A 140 19.34 -23.47 7.88
N HIS A 141 20.09 -22.46 8.32
CA HIS A 141 20.14 -21.10 7.77
C HIS A 141 21.45 -20.40 8.18
N PHE A 142 21.71 -19.26 7.56
CA PHE A 142 22.68 -18.26 8.01
C PHE A 142 21.95 -17.16 8.79
N ASP A 143 22.67 -16.48 9.69
CA ASP A 143 22.10 -15.39 10.47
C ASP A 143 22.32 -14.04 9.78
N LEU A 144 23.46 -13.90 9.11
CA LEU A 144 23.94 -12.69 8.47
C LEU A 144 24.41 -13.00 7.04
N VAL A 145 24.35 -12.01 6.16
CA VAL A 145 24.88 -12.09 4.81
C VAL A 145 25.66 -10.81 4.49
N LEU A 146 26.92 -10.97 4.10
CA LEU A 146 27.74 -9.93 3.52
C LEU A 146 27.91 -10.22 2.01
N ASP A 147 27.30 -9.37 1.19
CA ASP A 147 27.35 -9.46 -0.26
C ASP A 147 28.36 -8.47 -0.83
N LEU A 148 29.46 -9.00 -1.34
CA LEU A 148 30.57 -8.28 -1.97
C LEU A 148 30.57 -8.53 -3.49
N GLY A 149 29.44 -8.99 -4.05
CA GLY A 149 29.22 -9.10 -5.48
C GLY A 149 29.05 -7.73 -6.12
N ALA A 150 29.46 -7.61 -7.40
CA ALA A 150 29.25 -6.39 -8.18
C ALA A 150 27.75 -6.05 -8.37
N THR A 151 26.90 -7.09 -8.37
CA THR A 151 25.44 -6.96 -8.34
C THR A 151 24.92 -7.66 -7.10
N PRO A 152 24.18 -6.97 -6.21
CA PRO A 152 23.57 -7.58 -5.04
C PRO A 152 22.63 -8.73 -5.43
N VAL A 153 22.73 -9.86 -4.72
CA VAL A 153 21.85 -11.02 -4.91
C VAL A 153 20.42 -10.72 -4.45
N LEU A 154 20.26 -9.99 -3.34
CA LEU A 154 18.97 -9.41 -2.95
C LEU A 154 18.84 -8.03 -3.58
N ALA A 155 18.16 -7.97 -4.72
CA ALA A 155 17.83 -6.72 -5.41
C ALA A 155 16.63 -6.00 -4.75
N LEU A 156 16.75 -5.70 -3.45
CA LEU A 156 15.77 -4.94 -2.68
C LEU A 156 16.27 -3.52 -2.46
N GLU A 157 15.38 -2.54 -2.60
CA GLU A 157 15.72 -1.14 -2.31
C GLU A 157 15.92 -0.93 -0.80
N LEU A 158 15.16 -1.67 0.00
CA LEU A 158 15.30 -1.70 1.46
C LEU A 158 15.46 -3.16 1.92
N PRO A 159 16.70 -3.67 2.01
CA PRO A 159 16.95 -5.06 2.36
C PRO A 159 16.64 -5.33 3.84
N PRO A 160 16.26 -6.58 4.19
CA PRO A 160 15.97 -6.93 5.57
C PRO A 160 17.23 -6.79 6.45
N PRO A 161 17.06 -6.55 7.76
CA PRO A 161 18.18 -6.56 8.71
C PRO A 161 19.05 -7.80 8.54
N GLY A 162 20.36 -7.67 8.73
CA GLY A 162 21.31 -8.78 8.59
C GLY A 162 21.81 -9.06 7.18
N TYR A 163 21.30 -8.37 6.15
CA TYR A 163 21.87 -8.38 4.79
C TYR A 163 22.56 -7.05 4.50
N VAL A 164 23.83 -7.10 4.09
CA VAL A 164 24.62 -5.93 3.70
C VAL A 164 25.28 -6.19 2.36
N ALA A 165 24.97 -5.38 1.36
CA ALA A 165 25.65 -5.37 0.06
C ALA A 165 26.56 -4.13 -0.09
N LEU A 166 27.84 -4.32 -0.35
CA LEU A 166 28.81 -3.22 -0.49
C LEU A 166 29.96 -3.56 -1.43
N ASP A 167 30.53 -2.53 -2.06
CA ASP A 167 31.84 -2.64 -2.72
C ASP A 167 32.95 -2.64 -1.67
N TRP A 168 33.97 -3.48 -1.80
CA TRP A 168 35.05 -3.55 -0.80
C TRP A 168 35.81 -2.22 -0.61
N GLN A 169 35.76 -1.33 -1.61
CA GLN A 169 36.36 0.00 -1.60
C GLN A 169 35.44 1.09 -1.04
N ASP A 170 34.20 0.74 -0.65
CA ASP A 170 33.25 1.65 -0.01
C ASP A 170 33.91 2.36 1.20
N PRO A 171 33.97 3.71 1.25
CA PRO A 171 34.56 4.44 2.37
C PRO A 171 33.83 4.16 3.70
N GLU A 172 32.56 3.77 3.66
CA GLU A 172 31.77 3.41 4.84
C GLU A 172 31.86 1.92 5.18
N ARG A 173 32.64 1.12 4.44
CA ARG A 173 32.77 -0.33 4.64
C ARG A 173 32.94 -0.70 6.11
N ASP A 174 33.93 -0.12 6.79
CA ASP A 174 34.25 -0.53 8.15
C ASP A 174 33.11 -0.23 9.13
N ALA A 175 32.41 0.89 8.97
CA ALA A 175 31.22 1.22 9.75
C ALA A 175 30.06 0.23 9.47
N ARG A 176 29.87 -0.16 8.20
CA ARG A 176 28.85 -1.15 7.81
C ARG A 176 29.17 -2.56 8.30
N LEU A 177 30.45 -2.95 8.32
CA LEU A 177 30.90 -4.21 8.91
C LEU A 177 30.76 -4.21 10.44
N ASP A 178 31.04 -3.09 11.10
CA ASP A 178 30.79 -2.93 12.54
C ASP A 178 29.30 -3.06 12.86
N ALA A 179 28.44 -2.40 12.07
CA ALA A 179 26.99 -2.51 12.21
C ALA A 179 26.50 -3.95 12.00
N LEU A 180 27.01 -4.65 10.98
CA LEU A 180 26.67 -6.05 10.72
C LEU A 180 27.12 -6.97 11.86
N ALA A 181 28.34 -6.79 12.37
CA ALA A 181 28.87 -7.55 13.50
C ALA A 181 28.12 -7.27 14.81
N GLY A 182 27.51 -6.09 14.95
CA GLY A 182 26.64 -5.74 16.07
C GLY A 182 25.29 -6.47 16.08
N LEU A 183 24.92 -7.17 14.99
CA LEU A 183 23.66 -7.91 14.87
C LEU A 183 23.77 -9.35 15.43
N VAL A 184 24.38 -9.51 16.61
CA VAL A 184 24.44 -10.78 17.35
C VAL A 184 23.65 -10.66 18.65
N GLY A 185 22.75 -11.60 18.88
CA GLY A 185 21.84 -11.63 20.03
C GLY A 185 20.37 -11.65 19.64
N GLU A 186 19.53 -11.20 20.56
CA GLU A 186 18.09 -11.08 20.38
C GLU A 186 17.71 -9.63 20.08
N PHE A 187 16.94 -9.44 19.01
CA PHE A 187 16.47 -8.12 18.58
C PHE A 187 14.96 -8.15 18.46
N ASP A 188 14.31 -7.07 18.88
CA ASP A 188 12.88 -6.90 18.71
C ASP A 188 12.59 -5.70 17.84
N LYS A 189 11.58 -5.83 16.99
CA LYS A 189 10.95 -4.68 16.36
C LYS A 189 9.42 -4.77 16.40
N PRO A 190 8.70 -3.65 16.25
CA PRO A 190 7.26 -3.67 16.13
C PRO A 190 6.77 -4.48 14.91
N ARG A 191 5.62 -5.12 15.07
CA ARG A 191 4.73 -5.51 13.98
C ARG A 191 3.90 -4.28 13.60
N TYR A 192 4.37 -3.57 12.58
CA TYR A 192 3.83 -2.25 12.20
C TYR A 192 2.37 -2.28 11.75
N PHE A 193 1.99 -3.29 10.95
CA PHE A 193 0.71 -3.30 10.24
C PHE A 193 -0.22 -4.43 10.66
N GLN A 194 -1.51 -4.18 10.46
CA GLN A 194 -2.59 -5.16 10.46
C GLN A 194 -3.37 -5.03 9.14
N ILE A 195 -3.88 -6.16 8.66
CA ILE A 195 -4.72 -6.24 7.47
C ILE A 195 -6.10 -6.71 7.90
N ASP A 196 -7.12 -5.96 7.52
CA ASP A 196 -8.51 -6.38 7.53
C ASP A 196 -8.85 -6.94 6.14
N ASN A 197 -9.00 -8.27 6.04
CA ASN A 197 -9.28 -8.93 4.77
C ASN A 197 -10.72 -8.68 4.29
N ASP A 198 -11.66 -8.36 5.19
CA ASP A 198 -13.05 -8.09 4.83
C ASP A 198 -13.17 -6.72 4.11
N LEU A 199 -12.26 -5.79 4.40
CA LEU A 199 -12.13 -4.50 3.71
C LEU A 199 -11.21 -4.54 2.49
N CYS A 200 -10.50 -5.65 2.26
CA CYS A 200 -9.44 -5.71 1.26
C CYS A 200 -10.00 -5.85 -0.16
N ALA A 201 -9.76 -4.85 -1.00
CA ALA A 201 -10.21 -4.86 -2.40
C ALA A 201 -9.28 -5.66 -3.34
N HIS A 202 -8.37 -6.48 -2.81
CA HIS A 202 -7.36 -7.18 -3.62
C HIS A 202 -7.97 -8.28 -4.48
N ALA A 203 -8.91 -9.06 -3.95
CA ALA A 203 -9.55 -10.12 -4.70
C ALA A 203 -10.97 -10.39 -4.20
N SER A 204 -11.84 -10.88 -5.09
CA SER A 204 -13.17 -11.37 -4.76
C SER A 204 -13.60 -12.43 -5.76
N SER A 205 -14.06 -13.58 -5.26
CA SER A 205 -14.57 -14.69 -6.08
C SER A 205 -13.60 -15.16 -7.19
N GLY A 206 -12.30 -15.17 -6.91
CA GLY A 206 -11.26 -15.56 -7.87
C GLY A 206 -10.79 -14.45 -8.81
N ASN A 207 -11.44 -13.28 -8.81
CA ASN A 207 -11.01 -12.13 -9.60
C ASN A 207 -10.00 -11.28 -8.82
N THR A 208 -8.94 -10.82 -9.50
CA THR A 208 -7.96 -9.88 -8.93
C THR A 208 -8.42 -8.45 -9.17
N GLY A 209 -8.33 -7.61 -8.13
CA GLY A 209 -8.71 -6.20 -8.14
C GLY A 209 -7.53 -5.29 -7.82
N CYS A 210 -7.51 -4.70 -6.62
CA CYS A 210 -6.51 -3.71 -6.23
C CYS A 210 -5.13 -4.33 -5.93
N THR A 211 -4.07 -3.83 -6.57
CA THR A 211 -2.67 -4.26 -6.37
C THR A 211 -1.76 -3.20 -5.73
N ARG A 212 -2.28 -2.00 -5.43
CA ARG A 212 -1.50 -0.82 -5.02
C ARG A 212 -0.46 -1.07 -3.91
N CYS A 213 -0.78 -1.89 -2.91
CA CYS A 213 0.14 -2.18 -1.80
C CYS A 213 1.39 -2.99 -2.21
N LEU A 214 1.27 -3.82 -3.26
CA LEU A 214 2.36 -4.62 -3.81
C LEU A 214 3.38 -3.74 -4.55
N GLU A 215 2.90 -2.68 -5.20
CA GLU A 215 3.71 -1.83 -6.08
C GLU A 215 4.51 -0.74 -5.33
N VAL A 216 4.16 -0.50 -4.06
CA VAL A 216 4.71 0.62 -3.25
C VAL A 216 5.63 0.15 -2.12
N CYS A 217 5.81 -1.15 -1.91
CA CYS A 217 6.68 -1.66 -0.85
C CYS A 217 8.14 -1.73 -1.31
N PRO A 218 9.07 -0.94 -0.75
CA PRO A 218 10.49 -0.99 -1.12
C PRO A 218 11.23 -2.22 -0.59
N ALA A 219 10.67 -2.89 0.42
CA ALA A 219 11.25 -4.09 1.04
C ALA A 219 10.71 -5.40 0.46
N ASP A 220 9.77 -5.33 -0.51
CA ASP A 220 9.02 -6.48 -1.02
C ASP A 220 8.45 -7.37 0.11
N ALA A 221 8.03 -6.74 1.21
CA ALA A 221 7.44 -7.42 2.36
C ALA A 221 5.95 -7.73 2.16
N VAL A 222 5.30 -7.16 1.13
CA VAL A 222 3.89 -7.38 0.82
C VAL A 222 3.79 -8.38 -0.33
N ALA A 223 3.06 -9.47 -0.12
CA ALA A 223 2.86 -10.51 -1.12
C ALA A 223 1.37 -10.80 -1.32
N SER A 224 1.01 -11.20 -2.54
CA SER A 224 -0.27 -11.82 -2.85
C SER A 224 -0.12 -13.33 -2.78
N HIS A 225 -1.01 -13.98 -2.03
CA HIS A 225 -1.09 -15.43 -1.94
C HIS A 225 -2.37 -15.92 -2.60
N GLN A 226 -2.24 -16.96 -3.42
CA GLN A 226 -3.35 -17.56 -4.16
C GLN A 226 -3.77 -18.87 -3.47
N GLY A 227 -5.00 -18.91 -2.96
CA GLY A 227 -5.69 -20.12 -2.55
C GLY A 227 -6.37 -20.82 -3.73
N ARG A 228 -7.22 -21.81 -3.43
CA ARG A 228 -7.98 -22.54 -4.48
C ARG A 228 -9.03 -21.67 -5.18
N ILE A 229 -9.60 -20.69 -4.46
CA ILE A 229 -10.70 -19.83 -4.94
C ILE A 229 -10.37 -18.36 -4.65
N GLU A 230 -9.80 -18.05 -3.48
CA GLU A 230 -9.54 -16.68 -3.05
C GLU A 230 -8.05 -16.37 -3.04
N ALA A 231 -7.72 -15.10 -3.27
CA ALA A 231 -6.39 -14.55 -3.07
C ALA A 231 -6.41 -13.53 -1.92
N TRP A 232 -5.33 -13.43 -1.16
CA TRP A 232 -5.22 -12.45 -0.07
C TRP A 232 -3.85 -11.80 -0.06
N ILE A 233 -3.77 -10.64 0.58
CA ILE A 233 -2.51 -9.94 0.83
C ILE A 233 -1.95 -10.39 2.17
N GLU A 234 -0.66 -10.67 2.21
CA GLU A 234 0.09 -10.91 3.43
C GLU A 234 1.27 -9.93 3.52
N ILE A 235 1.60 -9.53 4.74
CA ILE A 235 2.79 -8.72 5.03
C ILE A 235 3.72 -9.58 5.88
N ASP A 236 4.89 -9.91 5.34
CA ASP A 236 5.98 -10.55 6.07
C ASP A 236 6.48 -9.58 7.15
N PRO A 237 6.22 -9.87 8.44
CA PRO A 237 6.57 -8.96 9.50
C PRO A 237 8.08 -8.96 9.79
N PHE A 238 8.86 -9.94 9.32
CA PHE A 238 10.32 -9.99 9.47
C PHE A 238 11.05 -9.17 8.40
N ARG A 239 10.45 -9.01 7.20
CA ARG A 239 10.98 -8.12 6.14
C ARG A 239 10.42 -6.70 6.21
N CYS A 240 9.30 -6.49 6.88
CA CYS A 240 8.66 -5.18 6.93
C CYS A 240 9.46 -4.15 7.76
N HIS A 241 9.89 -3.05 7.14
CA HIS A 241 10.59 -1.96 7.82
C HIS A 241 9.68 -0.91 8.47
N GLY A 242 8.37 -0.92 8.19
CA GLY A 242 7.45 0.06 8.77
C GLY A 242 7.25 1.34 7.96
N VAL A 243 7.75 1.41 6.72
CA VAL A 243 7.71 2.58 5.83
C VAL A 243 6.32 3.23 5.67
N GLY A 244 5.24 2.45 5.72
CA GLY A 244 3.87 2.99 5.74
C GLY A 244 3.24 3.27 4.39
N SER A 245 3.99 3.22 3.29
CA SER A 245 3.49 3.44 1.94
C SER A 245 2.29 2.55 1.59
N CYS A 246 2.27 1.28 2.05
CA CYS A 246 1.16 0.36 1.82
C CYS A 246 -0.14 0.77 2.54
N SER A 247 -0.05 1.33 3.76
CA SER A 247 -1.22 1.82 4.50
C SER A 247 -1.74 3.13 3.89
N SER A 248 -0.84 4.03 3.52
CA SER A 248 -1.17 5.28 2.84
C SER A 248 -1.78 5.03 1.44
N ALA A 249 -1.25 4.07 0.68
CA ALA A 249 -1.77 3.65 -0.63
C ALA A 249 -3.10 2.89 -0.55
N CYS A 250 -3.41 2.24 0.57
CA CYS A 250 -4.62 1.44 0.73
C CYS A 250 -5.88 2.33 0.71
N PRO A 251 -6.75 2.22 -0.32
CA PRO A 251 -7.85 3.15 -0.51
C PRO A 251 -9.10 2.82 0.31
N THR A 252 -9.23 1.56 0.76
CA THR A 252 -10.32 1.09 1.63
C THR A 252 -9.96 1.17 3.11
N GLY A 253 -8.69 1.41 3.44
CA GLY A 253 -8.23 1.33 4.83
C GLY A 253 -8.07 -0.10 5.36
N ALA A 254 -8.01 -1.11 4.48
CA ALA A 254 -7.74 -2.50 4.87
C ALA A 254 -6.36 -2.70 5.52
N ILE A 255 -5.33 -1.99 5.05
CA ILE A 255 -3.99 -2.00 5.68
C ILE A 255 -3.87 -0.80 6.61
N GLN A 256 -3.70 -1.06 7.89
CA GLN A 256 -3.61 -0.04 8.94
C GLN A 256 -2.33 -0.20 9.74
N PHE A 257 -1.72 0.93 10.10
CA PHE A 257 -0.79 0.95 11.22
C PHE A 257 -1.51 0.50 12.47
N ARG A 258 -0.89 -0.41 13.25
CA ARG A 258 -1.46 -0.82 14.53
C ARG A 258 -1.52 0.34 15.51
N LEU A 259 -0.40 1.05 15.67
CA LEU A 259 -0.29 2.24 16.50
C LEU A 259 0.88 3.10 15.99
N PRO A 260 0.69 4.44 15.83
CA PRO A 260 -0.61 5.11 15.87
C PRO A 260 -1.46 4.77 14.63
N GLU A 261 -2.77 4.59 14.82
CA GLU A 261 -3.70 4.49 13.71
C GLU A 261 -3.82 5.82 12.96
N SER A 262 -4.05 5.79 11.64
CA SER A 262 -4.15 7.00 10.82
C SER A 262 -5.29 7.93 11.27
N ALA A 263 -6.41 7.37 11.75
CA ALA A 263 -7.51 8.17 12.31
C ALA A 263 -7.05 9.00 13.51
N ARG A 264 -6.25 8.40 14.42
CA ARG A 264 -5.69 9.08 15.58
C ARG A 264 -4.67 10.16 15.20
N GLN A 265 -3.88 9.93 14.14
CA GLN A 265 -2.97 10.94 13.60
C GLN A 265 -3.74 12.16 13.07
N GLN A 266 -4.83 11.93 12.33
CA GLN A 266 -5.72 13.00 11.85
C GLN A 266 -6.38 13.76 13.02
N ASP A 267 -6.90 13.06 14.03
CA ASP A 267 -7.51 13.69 15.21
C ASP A 267 -6.49 14.55 15.97
N THR A 268 -5.24 14.09 16.06
CA THR A 268 -4.16 14.85 16.68
C THR A 268 -3.83 16.11 15.86
N LEU A 269 -3.77 15.99 14.54
CA LEU A 269 -3.54 17.11 13.64
C LEU A 269 -4.63 18.18 13.74
N LEU A 270 -5.91 17.76 13.79
CA LEU A 270 -7.06 18.63 14.07
C LEU A 270 -6.90 19.35 15.42
N GLY A 271 -6.54 18.60 16.46
CA GLY A 271 -6.30 19.13 17.80
C GLY A 271 -5.15 20.13 17.87
N TRP A 272 -4.04 19.86 17.18
CA TRP A 272 -2.88 20.75 17.09
C TRP A 272 -3.21 22.07 16.42
N LEU A 273 -3.87 22.03 15.25
CA LEU A 273 -4.24 23.25 14.53
C LEU A 273 -5.28 24.08 15.29
N ALA A 274 -6.23 23.42 15.97
CA ALA A 274 -7.18 24.10 16.86
C ALA A 274 -6.47 24.78 18.03
N ALA A 275 -5.59 24.07 18.73
CA ALA A 275 -4.84 24.60 19.86
C ALA A 275 -3.87 25.73 19.47
N TYR A 276 -3.21 25.61 18.32
CA TYR A 276 -2.36 26.66 17.75
C TYR A 276 -3.16 27.94 17.53
N ARG A 277 -4.34 27.83 16.90
CA ARG A 277 -5.24 28.98 16.67
C ARG A 277 -5.77 29.58 17.97
N GLU A 278 -6.20 28.77 18.93
CA GLU A 278 -6.70 29.23 20.24
C GLU A 278 -5.62 30.00 21.03
N ALA A 279 -4.35 29.60 20.91
CA ALA A 279 -3.21 30.32 21.47
C ALA A 279 -2.82 31.58 20.66
N GLY A 280 -3.57 31.89 19.59
CA GLY A 280 -3.40 33.07 18.76
C GLY A 280 -2.42 32.90 17.59
N GLY A 281 -1.95 31.68 17.30
CA GLY A 281 -1.10 31.47 16.14
C GLY A 281 -1.83 31.83 14.82
N THR A 282 -1.06 32.29 13.83
CA THR A 282 -1.57 32.67 12.49
C THR A 282 -0.80 31.94 11.40
N ALA A 283 -1.43 31.75 10.24
CA ALA A 283 -0.83 31.16 9.04
C ALA A 283 -0.01 29.86 9.28
N PRO A 284 -0.56 28.85 9.97
CA PRO A 284 0.19 27.62 10.27
C PRO A 284 0.57 26.88 8.99
N VAL A 285 1.82 26.45 8.91
CA VAL A 285 2.33 25.52 7.89
C VAL A 285 2.55 24.18 8.57
N VAL A 286 2.01 23.10 8.01
CA VAL A 286 2.23 21.75 8.53
C VAL A 286 3.31 21.07 7.72
N ARG A 287 4.42 20.69 8.37
CA ARG A 287 5.53 19.97 7.72
C ARG A 287 5.51 18.52 8.16
N PHE A 288 5.40 17.60 7.21
CA PHE A 288 5.63 16.17 7.43
C PHE A 288 7.09 15.86 7.11
N ALA A 289 7.81 15.31 8.08
CA ALA A 289 9.22 14.99 7.98
C ALA A 289 9.55 13.79 8.87
N GLU A 290 10.65 13.10 8.56
CA GLU A 290 11.13 12.00 9.39
C GLU A 290 11.68 12.53 10.72
N ALA A 291 11.45 11.79 11.81
CA ALA A 291 11.84 12.20 13.15
C ALA A 291 13.36 12.40 13.25
N SER A 292 14.15 11.57 12.57
CA SER A 292 15.61 11.66 12.45
C SER A 292 16.07 13.00 11.84
N ASP A 293 15.42 13.43 10.75
CA ASP A 293 15.70 14.72 10.11
C ASP A 293 15.34 15.88 11.04
N LEU A 294 14.20 15.80 11.72
CA LEU A 294 13.76 16.84 12.66
C LEU A 294 14.70 16.98 13.87
N GLU A 295 15.31 15.88 14.31
CA GLU A 295 16.32 15.88 15.40
C GLU A 295 17.67 16.45 14.94
N ALA A 296 18.05 16.20 13.68
CA ALA A 296 19.29 16.71 13.10
C ALA A 296 19.21 18.21 12.75
N GLU A 297 18.02 18.72 12.44
CA GLU A 297 17.77 20.11 12.10
C GLU A 297 17.60 21.03 13.33
N GLY A 298 17.89 22.32 13.15
CA GLY A 298 17.59 23.34 14.16
C GLY A 298 16.10 23.66 14.28
N GLU A 299 15.73 24.47 15.27
CA GLU A 299 14.33 24.89 15.48
C GLU A 299 13.73 25.54 14.21
N SER A 300 12.53 25.10 13.83
CA SER A 300 11.76 25.66 12.72
C SER A 300 11.07 26.97 13.12
N ALA A 301 10.77 27.83 12.15
CA ALA A 301 10.00 29.05 12.36
C ALA A 301 8.69 28.76 13.11
N GLY A 302 8.22 29.71 13.93
CA GLY A 302 7.11 29.51 14.86
C GLY A 302 5.80 29.10 14.18
N HIS A 303 5.58 29.50 12.92
CA HIS A 303 4.41 29.11 12.13
C HIS A 303 4.48 27.70 11.55
N VAL A 304 5.63 27.03 11.63
CA VAL A 304 5.83 25.67 11.16
C VAL A 304 5.51 24.68 12.29
N ILE A 305 4.54 23.82 12.04
CA ILE A 305 4.14 22.70 12.90
C ILE A 305 4.70 21.43 12.28
N ASP A 306 5.78 20.91 12.87
CA ASP A 306 6.39 19.65 12.44
C ASP A 306 5.60 18.45 12.94
N VAL A 307 5.23 17.58 12.00
CA VAL A 307 4.63 16.26 12.23
C VAL A 307 5.74 15.23 12.07
N PRO A 308 6.23 14.62 13.17
CA PRO A 308 7.28 13.62 13.12
C PRO A 308 6.70 12.29 12.63
N LEU A 309 7.30 11.75 11.58
CA LEU A 309 7.01 10.42 11.05
C LEU A 309 8.23 9.52 11.26
N GLU A 310 8.02 8.21 11.38
CA GLU A 310 9.13 7.26 11.30
C GLU A 310 9.73 7.29 9.89
N GLU A 311 8.86 7.32 8.89
CA GLU A 311 9.18 7.27 7.46
C GLU A 311 8.16 8.13 6.72
N LEU A 312 8.57 8.85 5.68
CA LEU A 312 7.67 9.78 4.98
C LEU A 312 6.43 9.09 4.39
N GLY A 313 6.54 7.80 4.05
CA GLY A 313 5.44 6.97 3.54
C GLY A 313 4.28 6.76 4.51
N ALA A 314 4.46 7.05 5.80
CA ALA A 314 3.45 6.87 6.83
C ALA A 314 2.29 7.89 6.78
N ALA A 315 2.42 8.95 5.98
CA ALA A 315 1.36 9.94 5.75
C ALA A 315 1.08 10.12 4.25
N GLY A 316 -0.14 9.80 3.83
CA GLY A 316 -0.62 10.02 2.46
C GLY A 316 -1.40 11.31 2.27
N HIS A 317 -1.91 11.51 1.06
CA HIS A 317 -2.70 12.69 0.70
C HIS A 317 -3.95 12.88 1.56
N ASP A 318 -4.50 11.83 2.17
CA ASP A 318 -5.61 11.92 3.10
C ASP A 318 -5.26 12.74 4.35
N GLN A 319 -4.05 12.59 4.89
CA GLN A 319 -3.57 13.38 6.03
C GLN A 319 -3.18 14.80 5.61
N TRP A 320 -2.55 14.96 4.45
CA TRP A 320 -2.16 16.28 3.94
C TRP A 320 -3.38 17.16 3.65
N LEU A 321 -4.41 16.61 3.00
CA LEU A 321 -5.66 17.31 2.76
C LEU A 321 -6.41 17.57 4.08
N THR A 322 -6.30 16.68 5.07
CA THR A 322 -6.85 16.92 6.42
C THR A 322 -6.20 18.14 7.07
N ALA A 323 -4.88 18.33 6.94
CA ALA A 323 -4.19 19.51 7.46
C ALA A 323 -4.77 20.82 6.90
N LEU A 324 -4.93 20.87 5.57
CA LEU A 324 -5.50 22.04 4.88
C LEU A 324 -6.96 22.28 5.30
N ALA A 325 -7.77 21.22 5.34
CA ALA A 325 -9.17 21.30 5.78
C ALA A 325 -9.29 21.73 7.25
N ALA A 326 -8.30 21.42 8.10
CA ALA A 326 -8.26 21.81 9.50
C ALA A 326 -7.75 23.26 9.74
N GLY A 327 -7.31 23.95 8.67
CA GLY A 327 -6.88 25.35 8.72
C GLY A 327 -5.38 25.58 8.59
N ALA A 328 -4.60 24.60 8.10
CA ALA A 328 -3.25 24.88 7.61
C ALA A 328 -3.30 25.81 6.38
N ALA A 329 -2.37 26.76 6.31
CA ALA A 329 -2.15 27.60 5.13
C ALA A 329 -1.49 26.81 3.99
N GLU A 330 -0.52 25.98 4.36
CA GLU A 330 0.31 25.19 3.46
C GLU A 330 0.72 23.87 4.15
N VAL A 331 0.97 22.84 3.34
CA VAL A 331 1.57 21.57 3.75
C VAL A 331 2.90 21.39 3.04
N ARG A 332 3.93 21.01 3.78
CA ARG A 332 5.28 20.74 3.25
C ARG A 332 5.65 19.28 3.51
N LEU A 333 6.17 18.61 2.50
CA LEU A 333 6.64 17.22 2.57
C LEU A 333 8.15 17.24 2.45
N GLN A 334 8.86 16.91 3.52
CA GLN A 334 10.31 16.88 3.51
C GLN A 334 10.82 15.53 3.01
N SER A 335 11.49 15.55 1.87
CA SER A 335 12.15 14.41 1.25
C SER A 335 13.66 14.46 1.50
N HIS A 336 14.31 13.30 1.55
CA HIS A 336 15.76 13.20 1.66
C HIS A 336 16.33 12.29 0.55
N PRO A 337 17.61 12.44 0.17
CA PRO A 337 18.16 11.77 -1.03
C PRO A 337 18.33 10.25 -0.89
N HIS A 338 18.26 9.71 0.32
CA HIS A 338 18.45 8.27 0.60
C HIS A 338 17.14 7.48 0.65
N MET A 339 16.00 8.10 0.33
CA MET A 339 14.72 7.38 0.27
C MET A 339 14.76 6.29 -0.81
N PRO A 340 14.14 5.12 -0.58
CA PRO A 340 13.93 4.12 -1.63
C PRO A 340 13.23 4.71 -2.88
N GLU A 341 13.55 4.19 -4.06
CA GLU A 341 13.00 4.67 -5.34
C GLU A 341 11.47 4.51 -5.39
N ARG A 342 10.94 3.35 -4.95
CA ARG A 342 9.51 3.09 -4.82
C ARG A 342 8.82 4.05 -3.86
N LEU A 343 9.48 4.40 -2.75
CA LEU A 343 8.93 5.39 -1.81
C LEU A 343 8.90 6.77 -2.45
N THR A 344 9.97 7.19 -3.11
CA THR A 344 10.05 8.47 -3.81
C THR A 344 8.93 8.59 -4.86
N ARG A 345 8.79 7.58 -5.72
CA ARG A 345 7.71 7.53 -6.72
C ARG A 345 6.32 7.56 -6.09
N PHE A 346 6.12 6.81 -5.00
CA PHE A 346 4.86 6.82 -4.26
C PHE A 346 4.52 8.23 -3.75
N ILE A 347 5.47 8.94 -3.13
CA ILE A 347 5.25 10.30 -2.64
C ILE A 347 4.95 11.27 -3.79
N ASP A 348 5.65 11.16 -4.92
CA ASP A 348 5.39 11.98 -6.10
C ASP A 348 3.97 11.74 -6.67
N ASP A 349 3.53 10.48 -6.74
CA ASP A 349 2.18 10.11 -7.17
C ASP A 349 1.11 10.65 -6.21
N GLN A 350 1.34 10.54 -4.90
CA GLN A 350 0.44 11.10 -3.88
C GLN A 350 0.36 12.63 -3.97
N LEU A 351 1.49 13.31 -4.21
CA LEU A 351 1.54 14.76 -4.36
C LEU A 351 0.79 15.21 -5.61
N ALA A 352 0.96 14.51 -6.73
CA ALA A 352 0.22 14.76 -7.95
C ALA A 352 -1.29 14.56 -7.75
N GLN A 353 -1.71 13.51 -7.04
CA GLN A 353 -3.12 13.26 -6.71
C GLN A 353 -3.70 14.37 -5.83
N ALA A 354 -3.00 14.75 -4.76
CA ALA A 354 -3.45 15.81 -3.85
C ALA A 354 -3.61 17.15 -4.57
N ARG A 355 -2.65 17.53 -5.43
CA ARG A 355 -2.69 18.76 -6.23
C ARG A 355 -3.82 18.75 -7.26
N ALA A 356 -4.07 17.61 -7.90
CA ALA A 356 -5.18 17.46 -8.84
C ALA A 356 -6.54 17.59 -8.11
N LEU A 357 -6.68 16.99 -6.93
CA LEU A 357 -7.87 17.15 -6.08
C LEU A 357 -8.07 18.61 -5.64
N LEU A 358 -7.01 19.29 -5.19
CA LEU A 358 -7.09 20.71 -4.84
C LEU A 358 -7.55 21.56 -6.03
N THR A 359 -6.95 21.35 -7.20
CA THR A 359 -7.31 22.06 -8.43
C THR A 359 -8.79 21.83 -8.78
N ALA A 360 -9.24 20.57 -8.74
CA ALA A 360 -10.63 20.20 -9.01
C ALA A 360 -11.63 20.86 -8.05
N LEU A 361 -11.22 21.04 -6.78
CA LEU A 361 -12.02 21.69 -5.74
C LEU A 361 -11.89 23.23 -5.73
N GLY A 362 -11.15 23.82 -6.67
CA GLY A 362 -10.98 25.28 -6.80
C GLY A 362 -9.93 25.88 -5.86
N HIS A 363 -8.97 25.08 -5.40
CA HIS A 363 -7.87 25.51 -4.53
C HIS A 363 -6.53 25.54 -5.27
N ALA A 364 -5.62 26.41 -4.85
CA ALA A 364 -4.28 26.47 -5.40
C ALA A 364 -3.49 25.17 -5.11
N PRO A 365 -2.94 24.48 -6.13
CA PRO A 365 -2.14 23.27 -5.92
C PRO A 365 -0.81 23.53 -5.20
N THR A 366 -0.36 24.79 -5.15
CA THR A 366 0.83 25.23 -4.41
C THR A 366 0.67 25.14 -2.89
N ARG A 367 -0.55 24.90 -2.38
CA ARG A 367 -0.79 24.65 -0.94
C ARG A 367 -0.14 23.37 -0.42
N ILE A 368 0.34 22.49 -1.31
CA ILE A 368 1.15 21.33 -0.95
C ILE A 368 2.46 21.39 -1.74
N ALA A 369 3.58 21.43 -1.03
CA ALA A 369 4.92 21.56 -1.60
C ALA A 369 5.84 20.44 -1.11
N ARG A 370 6.83 20.10 -1.95
CA ARG A 370 7.96 19.25 -1.58
C ARG A 370 9.10 20.16 -1.11
N LEU A 371 9.81 19.70 -0.09
CA LEU A 371 10.97 20.34 0.51
C LEU A 371 12.10 19.30 0.54
N GLU A 372 13.33 19.68 0.24
CA GLU A 372 14.47 18.79 0.40
C GLU A 372 15.08 18.97 1.80
N ALA A 373 15.54 17.88 2.41
CA ALA A 373 16.22 17.91 3.70
C ALA A 373 17.40 18.90 3.69
N GLY A 374 17.49 19.74 4.72
CA GLY A 374 18.49 20.82 4.81
C GLY A 374 18.11 22.15 4.16
N ASP A 375 16.98 22.25 3.44
CA ASP A 375 16.47 23.53 2.93
C ASP A 375 15.76 24.36 4.03
N ALA A 376 16.56 24.92 4.94
CA ALA A 376 16.04 25.76 6.03
C ALA A 376 15.31 27.02 5.53
N ALA A 377 15.69 27.55 4.36
CA ALA A 377 15.06 28.74 3.78
C ALA A 377 13.65 28.43 3.28
N GLY A 378 13.47 27.33 2.54
CA GLY A 378 12.15 26.84 2.12
C GLY A 378 11.31 26.39 3.31
N ARG A 379 11.94 25.74 4.31
CA ARG A 379 11.29 25.33 5.56
C ARG A 379 10.65 26.50 6.29
N ASP A 380 11.37 27.61 6.44
CA ASP A 380 10.94 28.75 7.26
C ASP A 380 10.25 29.85 6.44
N ALA A 381 10.16 29.70 5.12
CA ALA A 381 9.44 30.62 4.26
C ALA A 381 7.98 30.78 4.70
N LEU A 382 7.46 32.01 4.60
CA LEU A 382 6.04 32.28 4.86
C LEU A 382 5.17 31.63 3.78
N PRO A 383 3.98 31.10 4.14
CA PRO A 383 3.07 30.57 3.14
C PRO A 383 2.57 31.70 2.23
N VAL A 384 2.42 31.38 0.94
CA VAL A 384 1.94 32.34 -0.07
C VAL A 384 0.44 32.62 0.11
N GLU A 385 -0.31 31.59 0.47
CA GLU A 385 -1.77 31.63 0.58
C GLU A 385 -2.21 31.66 2.06
N PRO A 386 -3.29 32.36 2.42
CA PRO A 386 -3.82 32.31 3.77
C PRO A 386 -4.48 30.94 4.07
N PRO A 387 -4.68 30.60 5.37
CA PRO A 387 -5.50 29.46 5.78
C PRO A 387 -6.87 29.43 5.12
N LEU A 388 -7.30 28.24 4.68
CA LEU A 388 -8.61 28.06 4.02
C LEU A 388 -9.80 28.27 4.96
N THR A 389 -9.63 27.99 6.25
CA THR A 389 -10.70 28.04 7.24
C THR A 389 -10.16 28.27 8.64
N GLN A 390 -11.03 28.77 9.52
CA GLN A 390 -10.83 28.79 10.97
C GLN A 390 -11.71 27.74 11.69
N THR A 391 -12.59 27.08 10.94
CA THR A 391 -13.54 26.06 11.44
C THR A 391 -13.20 24.71 10.81
N PRO A 392 -12.53 23.80 11.52
CA PRO A 392 -12.14 22.50 10.98
C PRO A 392 -13.36 21.59 10.74
N PRO A 393 -13.23 20.54 9.89
CA PRO A 393 -14.24 19.50 9.80
C PRO A 393 -14.30 18.66 11.08
N VAL A 394 -15.46 18.03 11.32
CA VAL A 394 -15.62 16.98 12.33
C VAL A 394 -15.41 15.65 11.63
N LEU A 395 -14.45 14.86 12.10
CA LEU A 395 -14.17 13.53 11.55
C LEU A 395 -14.65 12.47 12.55
N ASP A 396 -15.70 11.74 12.19
CA ASP A 396 -16.26 10.66 13.01
C ASP A 396 -15.76 9.28 12.53
N GLY A 397 -15.68 8.33 13.46
CA GLY A 397 -15.29 6.95 13.17
C GLY A 397 -13.83 6.78 12.74
N THR A 398 -13.48 5.55 12.34
CA THR A 398 -12.11 5.14 11.97
C THR A 398 -11.96 4.79 10.49
N ASP A 399 -13.04 4.71 9.72
CA ASP A 399 -12.98 4.33 8.31
C ASP A 399 -12.28 5.40 7.47
N LYS A 400 -11.18 5.00 6.83
CA LYS A 400 -10.29 5.91 6.09
C LYS A 400 -11.01 6.60 4.94
N ARG A 401 -11.81 5.85 4.16
CA ARG A 401 -12.50 6.39 2.98
C ARG A 401 -13.58 7.39 3.37
N THR A 402 -14.38 7.06 4.39
CA THR A 402 -15.43 7.94 4.92
C THR A 402 -14.84 9.24 5.45
N ARG A 403 -13.78 9.17 6.26
CA ARG A 403 -13.09 10.37 6.78
C ARG A 403 -12.52 11.23 5.65
N LEU A 404 -11.89 10.61 4.65
CA LEU A 404 -11.40 11.32 3.47
C LEU A 404 -12.54 12.00 2.68
N ASN A 405 -13.70 11.35 2.56
CA ASN A 405 -14.86 11.97 1.92
C ASN A 405 -15.35 13.21 2.68
N VAL A 406 -15.37 13.19 4.02
CA VAL A 406 -15.70 14.38 4.83
C VAL A 406 -14.69 15.52 4.60
N VAL A 407 -13.40 15.19 4.53
CA VAL A 407 -12.34 16.16 4.23
C VAL A 407 -12.53 16.78 2.84
N LEU A 408 -12.78 15.96 1.82
CA LEU A 408 -12.99 16.42 0.44
C LEU A 408 -14.27 17.27 0.31
N GLU A 409 -15.34 16.91 0.99
CA GLU A 409 -16.58 17.68 1.01
C GLU A 409 -16.38 19.04 1.72
N HIS A 410 -15.63 19.05 2.83
CA HIS A 410 -15.27 20.29 3.52
C HIS A 410 -14.43 21.20 2.62
N LEU A 411 -13.40 20.67 1.95
CA LEU A 411 -12.61 21.42 0.99
C LEU A 411 -13.45 21.93 -0.19
N ALA A 412 -14.41 21.14 -0.68
CA ALA A 412 -15.34 21.58 -1.73
C ALA A 412 -16.16 22.80 -1.29
N ARG A 413 -16.67 22.82 -0.05
CA ARG A 413 -17.42 23.97 0.50
C ARG A 413 -16.56 25.23 0.68
N LEU A 414 -15.27 25.07 0.96
CA LEU A 414 -14.33 26.19 1.10
C LEU A 414 -13.81 26.71 -0.25
N GLY A 415 -13.97 25.93 -1.32
CA GLY A 415 -13.46 26.23 -2.64
C GLY A 415 -14.56 26.62 -3.63
N ALA A 416 -14.24 26.48 -4.91
CA ALA A 416 -15.13 26.76 -6.02
C ALA A 416 -15.04 25.59 -7.03
N PRO A 417 -15.57 24.39 -6.67
CA PRO A 417 -15.58 23.25 -7.56
C PRO A 417 -16.39 23.56 -8.84
N ASP A 418 -15.91 23.09 -9.98
CA ASP A 418 -16.49 23.44 -11.30
C ASP A 418 -17.60 22.50 -11.78
N GLY A 419 -17.99 21.51 -10.97
CA GLY A 419 -19.02 20.52 -11.28
C GLY A 419 -18.60 19.46 -12.31
N ARG A 420 -17.32 19.44 -12.73
CA ARG A 420 -16.84 18.56 -13.81
C ARG A 420 -16.00 17.40 -13.29
N ARG A 421 -15.83 16.39 -14.14
CA ARG A 421 -14.86 15.31 -13.88
C ARG A 421 -13.46 15.77 -14.26
N HIS A 422 -12.56 15.72 -13.30
CA HIS A 422 -11.14 15.98 -13.47
C HIS A 422 -10.38 14.68 -13.65
N ARG A 423 -9.38 14.70 -14.55
CA ARG A 423 -8.44 13.58 -14.68
C ARG A 423 -7.53 13.56 -13.45
N LEU A 424 -7.35 12.39 -12.87
CA LEU A 424 -6.34 12.14 -11.85
C LEU A 424 -5.16 11.34 -12.43
N PRO A 425 -4.00 11.32 -11.74
CA PRO A 425 -2.91 10.41 -12.07
C PRO A 425 -3.37 8.95 -12.21
N ALA A 426 -2.64 8.17 -13.02
CA ALA A 426 -2.92 6.75 -13.19
C ALA A 426 -2.89 6.01 -11.84
N GLY A 427 -3.77 5.03 -11.66
CA GLY A 427 -3.87 4.28 -10.41
C GLY A 427 -4.58 5.01 -9.27
N ALA A 428 -5.02 6.28 -9.43
CA ALA A 428 -5.79 6.98 -8.41
C ALA A 428 -7.09 6.23 -8.07
N ALA A 429 -7.45 6.19 -6.79
CA ALA A 429 -8.60 5.44 -6.27
C ALA A 429 -9.89 6.29 -6.29
N TYR A 430 -10.17 6.92 -7.43
CA TYR A 430 -11.34 7.76 -7.67
C TYR A 430 -11.83 7.59 -9.10
N GLY A 431 -13.14 7.46 -9.28
CA GLY A 431 -13.75 7.36 -10.59
C GLY A 431 -15.19 6.89 -10.53
N ASP A 432 -15.81 6.92 -11.70
CA ASP A 432 -17.14 6.40 -11.95
C ASP A 432 -17.07 5.01 -12.58
N ILE A 433 -18.24 4.43 -12.78
CA ILE A 433 -18.47 3.31 -13.69
C ILE A 433 -19.55 3.70 -14.71
N ALA A 434 -19.37 3.26 -15.95
CA ALA A 434 -20.43 3.25 -16.95
C ALA A 434 -21.03 1.85 -17.01
N VAL A 435 -22.35 1.79 -17.09
CA VAL A 435 -23.11 0.56 -17.24
C VAL A 435 -23.82 0.60 -18.59
N ASP A 436 -23.49 -0.35 -19.47
CA ASP A 436 -24.26 -0.60 -20.68
C ASP A 436 -25.61 -1.22 -20.30
N ARG A 437 -26.68 -0.46 -20.52
CA ARG A 437 -28.04 -0.84 -20.11
C ARG A 437 -28.64 -1.92 -21.01
N ASP A 438 -28.14 -2.07 -22.24
CA ASP A 438 -28.62 -3.09 -23.17
C ASP A 438 -27.96 -4.44 -22.88
N ALA A 439 -26.72 -4.44 -22.37
CA ALA A 439 -26.02 -5.65 -21.96
C ALA A 439 -26.30 -6.06 -20.49
N CYS A 440 -26.65 -5.12 -19.61
CA CYS A 440 -26.80 -5.39 -18.18
C CYS A 440 -28.08 -6.17 -17.86
N THR A 441 -27.92 -7.41 -17.38
CA THR A 441 -29.04 -8.27 -16.98
C THR A 441 -29.52 -8.08 -15.54
N LEU A 442 -28.90 -7.17 -14.77
CA LEU A 442 -29.19 -6.94 -13.34
C LEU A 442 -29.03 -8.20 -12.47
N CYS A 443 -28.04 -9.06 -12.79
CA CYS A 443 -27.72 -10.28 -12.02
C CYS A 443 -27.09 -10.03 -10.64
N MET A 444 -26.71 -8.78 -10.36
CA MET A 444 -26.09 -8.31 -9.10
C MET A 444 -24.74 -8.93 -8.72
N ALA A 445 -24.06 -9.65 -9.63
CA ALA A 445 -22.69 -10.11 -9.41
C ALA A 445 -21.73 -8.96 -9.05
N CYS A 446 -21.89 -7.81 -9.71
CA CYS A 446 -21.09 -6.62 -9.41
C CYS A 446 -21.30 -6.06 -7.99
N VAL A 447 -22.52 -6.17 -7.45
CA VAL A 447 -22.84 -5.74 -6.07
C VAL A 447 -22.20 -6.70 -5.07
N SER A 448 -22.36 -8.01 -5.28
CA SER A 448 -21.77 -9.04 -4.42
C SER A 448 -20.24 -9.00 -4.37
N ASN A 449 -19.59 -8.58 -5.46
CA ASN A 449 -18.13 -8.50 -5.56
C ASN A 449 -17.57 -7.10 -5.24
N CYS A 450 -18.41 -6.14 -4.85
CA CYS A 450 -17.94 -4.82 -4.46
C CYS A 450 -17.50 -4.84 -2.99
N PRO A 451 -16.21 -4.60 -2.67
CA PRO A 451 -15.71 -4.59 -1.30
C PRO A 451 -16.04 -3.29 -0.54
N THR A 452 -16.87 -2.43 -1.13
CA THR A 452 -17.23 -1.10 -0.62
C THR A 452 -18.72 -0.88 -0.80
N PRO A 453 -19.34 0.07 -0.08
CA PRO A 453 -20.75 0.40 -0.28
C PRO A 453 -21.05 1.17 -1.58
N ALA A 454 -20.11 1.24 -2.54
CA ALA A 454 -20.28 1.98 -3.79
C ALA A 454 -21.44 1.45 -4.64
N LEU A 455 -21.58 0.12 -4.78
CA LEU A 455 -22.65 -0.52 -5.53
C LEU A 455 -23.73 -1.06 -4.60
N ALA A 456 -25.00 -0.89 -4.98
CA ALA A 456 -26.13 -1.46 -4.25
C ALA A 456 -27.27 -1.87 -5.18
N ALA A 457 -27.90 -2.98 -4.84
CA ALA A 457 -29.15 -3.44 -5.45
C ALA A 457 -30.35 -2.63 -4.94
N GLY A 458 -31.47 -2.67 -5.66
CA GLY A 458 -32.75 -2.13 -5.19
C GLY A 458 -33.48 -3.09 -4.24
N ASP A 459 -34.26 -2.52 -3.32
CA ASP A 459 -35.01 -3.31 -2.32
C ASP A 459 -36.24 -4.01 -2.92
N THR A 460 -37.03 -3.29 -3.71
CA THR A 460 -38.33 -3.74 -4.23
C THR A 460 -38.37 -3.95 -5.74
N SER A 461 -37.48 -3.28 -6.47
CA SER A 461 -37.33 -3.40 -7.92
C SER A 461 -35.89 -3.80 -8.27
N PRO A 462 -35.69 -4.57 -9.35
CA PRO A 462 -34.36 -4.81 -9.88
C PRO A 462 -33.72 -3.50 -10.34
N ARG A 463 -32.78 -3.03 -9.54
CA ARG A 463 -32.11 -1.75 -9.75
C ARG A 463 -30.65 -1.88 -9.36
N LEU A 464 -29.77 -1.35 -10.19
CA LEU A 464 -28.36 -1.16 -9.88
C LEU A 464 -28.11 0.33 -9.62
N SER A 465 -27.55 0.63 -8.46
CA SER A 465 -27.20 1.99 -8.07
C SER A 465 -25.73 2.11 -7.67
N PHE A 466 -25.16 3.29 -7.87
CA PHE A 466 -23.75 3.58 -7.65
C PHE A 466 -23.56 4.90 -6.89
N ARG A 467 -22.60 4.93 -5.95
CA ARG A 467 -22.14 6.14 -5.26
C ARG A 467 -20.63 6.29 -5.44
N GLU A 468 -20.21 7.32 -6.17
CA GLU A 468 -18.81 7.54 -6.55
C GLU A 468 -17.90 7.74 -5.35
N ALA A 469 -18.37 8.43 -4.30
CA ALA A 469 -17.58 8.72 -3.12
C ALA A 469 -16.99 7.47 -2.43
N ASP A 470 -17.64 6.31 -2.55
CA ASP A 470 -17.18 5.06 -1.94
C ASP A 470 -16.36 4.20 -2.90
N CYS A 471 -16.35 4.52 -4.19
CA CYS A 471 -15.65 3.72 -5.18
C CYS A 471 -14.14 3.91 -5.07
N VAL A 472 -13.42 2.80 -4.99
CA VAL A 472 -11.94 2.78 -4.94
C VAL A 472 -11.28 2.39 -6.26
N GLN A 473 -12.06 2.29 -7.35
CA GLN A 473 -11.60 1.90 -8.68
C GLN A 473 -10.72 0.63 -8.66
N CYS A 474 -11.23 -0.44 -8.04
CA CYS A 474 -10.53 -1.74 -7.95
C CYS A 474 -10.81 -2.67 -9.13
N GLY A 475 -11.79 -2.38 -9.99
CA GLY A 475 -12.10 -3.21 -11.17
C GLY A 475 -12.90 -4.49 -10.92
N LEU A 476 -13.03 -4.96 -9.67
CA LEU A 476 -13.74 -6.22 -9.35
C LEU A 476 -15.16 -6.30 -9.93
N CYS A 477 -15.89 -5.18 -9.97
CA CYS A 477 -17.23 -5.14 -10.56
C CYS A 477 -17.26 -5.40 -12.07
N ALA A 478 -16.23 -4.95 -12.80
CA ALA A 478 -16.11 -5.18 -14.25
C ALA A 478 -15.70 -6.62 -14.52
N GLU A 479 -14.70 -7.14 -13.80
CA GLU A 479 -14.24 -8.54 -13.90
C GLU A 479 -15.34 -9.55 -13.53
N ALA A 480 -16.18 -9.22 -12.55
CA ALA A 480 -17.29 -10.09 -12.14
C ALA A 480 -18.51 -10.03 -13.07
N CYS A 481 -18.56 -9.13 -14.05
CA CYS A 481 -19.73 -8.95 -14.90
C CYS A 481 -19.75 -9.99 -16.03
N PRO A 482 -20.67 -10.98 -16.02
CA PRO A 482 -20.66 -12.04 -17.04
C PRO A 482 -21.04 -11.54 -18.44
N GLU A 483 -21.75 -10.41 -18.52
CA GLU A 483 -22.17 -9.79 -19.78
C GLU A 483 -21.23 -8.62 -20.19
N GLN A 484 -20.12 -8.39 -19.47
CA GLN A 484 -19.15 -7.33 -19.74
C GLN A 484 -19.75 -5.91 -19.84
N ALA A 485 -20.84 -5.66 -19.10
CA ALA A 485 -21.62 -4.42 -19.18
C ALA A 485 -21.04 -3.25 -18.38
N ILE A 486 -19.91 -3.41 -17.68
CA ILE A 486 -19.35 -2.40 -16.77
C ILE A 486 -17.97 -1.95 -17.26
N THR A 487 -17.79 -0.63 -17.41
CA THR A 487 -16.50 -0.01 -17.75
C THR A 487 -16.11 1.00 -16.68
N LEU A 488 -14.84 0.98 -16.24
CA LEU A 488 -14.31 1.98 -15.30
C LEU A 488 -14.10 3.34 -15.99
N HIS A 489 -14.47 4.42 -15.31
CA HIS A 489 -14.21 5.79 -15.75
C HIS A 489 -13.40 6.54 -14.67
N PRO A 490 -12.06 6.39 -14.65
CA PRO A 490 -11.19 7.02 -13.67
C PRO A 490 -11.28 8.55 -13.69
N GLY A 491 -11.12 9.17 -12.53
CA GLY A 491 -11.12 10.62 -12.34
C GLY A 491 -11.91 11.04 -11.12
N PHE A 492 -12.01 12.34 -10.88
CA PHE A 492 -12.71 12.90 -9.73
C PHE A 492 -13.82 13.83 -10.16
N LEU A 493 -15.08 13.51 -9.82
CA LEU A 493 -16.19 14.45 -10.01
C LEU A 493 -16.14 15.54 -8.93
N ALA A 494 -15.84 16.78 -9.33
CA ALA A 494 -15.89 17.94 -8.46
C ALA A 494 -17.32 18.46 -8.28
N ASP A 495 -18.23 17.60 -7.84
CA ASP A 495 -19.65 17.91 -7.61
C ASP A 495 -20.19 17.11 -6.42
N ALA A 496 -21.16 17.66 -5.70
CA ALA A 496 -21.81 16.99 -4.57
C ALA A 496 -22.52 15.69 -4.98
N ALA A 497 -22.93 15.58 -6.26
CA ALA A 497 -23.52 14.38 -6.84
C ALA A 497 -22.64 13.12 -6.71
N ARG A 498 -21.34 13.26 -6.43
CA ARG A 498 -20.46 12.11 -6.13
C ARG A 498 -20.85 11.36 -4.84
N SER A 499 -21.43 12.07 -3.88
CA SER A 499 -21.90 11.51 -2.59
C SER A 499 -23.34 11.00 -2.67
N GLU A 500 -24.03 11.28 -3.78
CA GLU A 500 -25.38 10.81 -4.03
C GLU A 500 -25.37 9.41 -4.65
N ARG A 501 -26.43 8.64 -4.38
CA ARG A 501 -26.62 7.32 -4.97
C ARG A 501 -27.39 7.47 -6.28
N GLN A 502 -26.70 7.21 -7.39
CA GLN A 502 -27.24 7.36 -8.73
C GLN A 502 -27.72 6.00 -9.27
N VAL A 503 -28.92 5.97 -9.85
CA VAL A 503 -29.42 4.76 -10.54
C VAL A 503 -28.67 4.62 -11.86
N ARG A 504 -27.99 3.49 -12.04
CA ARG A 504 -27.25 3.17 -13.27
C ARG A 504 -28.10 2.37 -14.24
N HIS A 505 -28.90 1.44 -13.70
CA HIS A 505 -29.85 0.67 -14.49
C HIS A 505 -31.02 0.21 -13.61
N GLU A 506 -32.20 0.10 -14.20
CA GLU A 506 -33.42 -0.36 -13.53
C GLU A 506 -34.35 -0.96 -14.57
N GLU A 507 -34.99 -2.05 -14.19
CA GLU A 507 -35.98 -2.76 -14.99
C GLU A 507 -37.17 -3.15 -14.12
N GLU A 508 -38.32 -3.43 -14.75
CA GLU A 508 -39.42 -4.07 -14.07
C GLU A 508 -39.06 -5.52 -13.71
N ALA A 509 -39.56 -5.98 -12.56
CA ALA A 509 -39.42 -7.38 -12.18
C ALA A 509 -40.32 -8.24 -13.07
N PHE A 510 -39.78 -9.35 -13.57
CA PHE A 510 -40.54 -10.35 -14.30
C PHE A 510 -41.51 -11.07 -13.33
N PRO A 511 -42.84 -10.98 -13.55
CA PRO A 511 -43.81 -11.64 -12.70
C PRO A 511 -43.88 -13.12 -13.03
N CYS A 512 -43.91 -13.98 -12.01
CA CYS A 512 -44.12 -15.40 -12.22
C CYS A 512 -45.43 -15.64 -12.99
N ARG A 513 -45.35 -16.38 -14.11
CA ARG A 513 -46.53 -16.69 -14.93
C ARG A 513 -47.64 -17.47 -14.20
N HIS A 514 -47.35 -18.06 -13.05
CA HIS A 514 -48.29 -18.87 -12.27
C HIS A 514 -48.91 -18.10 -11.09
N CYS A 515 -48.08 -17.45 -10.26
CA CYS A 515 -48.54 -16.78 -9.04
C CYS A 515 -48.42 -15.25 -9.06
N GLY A 516 -47.81 -14.67 -10.10
CA GLY A 516 -47.57 -13.23 -10.21
C GLY A 516 -46.44 -12.68 -9.33
N LYS A 517 -45.80 -13.50 -8.48
CA LYS A 517 -44.67 -13.09 -7.63
C LYS A 517 -43.51 -12.56 -8.50
N PRO A 518 -43.00 -11.34 -8.28
CA PRO A 518 -41.79 -10.85 -8.92
C PRO A 518 -40.58 -11.66 -8.44
N PHE A 519 -39.76 -12.19 -9.36
CA PHE A 519 -38.66 -13.09 -8.97
C PHE A 519 -37.35 -12.95 -9.76
N ALA A 520 -37.37 -12.31 -10.93
CA ALA A 520 -36.19 -12.10 -11.77
C ALA A 520 -36.33 -10.79 -12.57
N THR A 521 -35.31 -10.41 -13.32
CA THR A 521 -35.40 -9.31 -14.30
C THR A 521 -35.89 -9.83 -15.64
N VAL A 522 -36.48 -8.94 -16.45
CA VAL A 522 -36.91 -9.30 -17.80
C VAL A 522 -35.70 -9.77 -18.61
N SER A 523 -34.60 -9.01 -18.58
CA SER A 523 -33.37 -9.31 -19.32
C SER A 523 -32.74 -10.65 -18.91
N THR A 524 -32.77 -11.01 -17.62
CA THR A 524 -32.27 -12.32 -17.16
C THR A 524 -33.10 -13.48 -17.72
N VAL A 525 -34.43 -13.38 -17.67
CA VAL A 525 -35.31 -14.44 -18.20
C VAL A 525 -35.12 -14.58 -19.71
N GLU A 526 -35.03 -13.48 -20.45
CA GLU A 526 -34.80 -13.50 -21.89
C GLU A 526 -33.43 -14.08 -22.26
N THR A 527 -32.38 -13.68 -21.56
CA THR A 527 -31.01 -14.17 -21.80
C THR A 527 -30.89 -15.65 -21.48
N LEU A 528 -31.50 -16.13 -20.39
CA LEU A 528 -31.53 -17.56 -20.06
C LEU A 528 -32.30 -18.36 -21.11
N LYS A 529 -33.46 -17.87 -21.55
CA LYS A 529 -34.24 -18.52 -22.62
C LYS A 529 -33.44 -18.60 -23.92
N ALA A 530 -32.72 -17.53 -24.28
CA ALA A 530 -31.87 -17.51 -25.47
C ALA A 530 -30.68 -18.49 -25.34
N LYS A 531 -29.95 -18.47 -24.22
CA LYS A 531 -28.77 -19.33 -23.99
C LYS A 531 -29.14 -20.83 -23.89
N LEU A 532 -30.35 -21.15 -23.44
CA LEU A 532 -30.82 -22.53 -23.23
C LEU A 532 -31.77 -23.05 -24.31
N ALA A 533 -32.14 -22.23 -25.31
CA ALA A 533 -33.12 -22.59 -26.34
C ALA A 533 -32.77 -23.89 -27.08
N ASP A 534 -31.48 -24.11 -27.36
CA ASP A 534 -30.99 -25.25 -28.12
C ASP A 534 -30.57 -26.45 -27.23
N HIS A 535 -30.74 -26.35 -25.91
CA HIS A 535 -30.34 -27.41 -25.00
C HIS A 535 -31.44 -28.49 -24.92
N PRO A 536 -31.12 -29.79 -25.16
CA PRO A 536 -32.12 -30.87 -25.23
C PRO A 536 -33.06 -30.97 -24.01
N TYR A 537 -32.51 -30.72 -22.82
CA TYR A 537 -33.26 -30.72 -21.55
C TYR A 537 -34.35 -29.63 -21.46
N PHE A 538 -34.23 -28.55 -22.23
CA PHE A 538 -35.15 -27.40 -22.22
C PHE A 538 -36.11 -27.39 -23.41
N ALA A 539 -36.19 -28.47 -24.18
CA ALA A 539 -37.15 -28.61 -25.27
C ALA A 539 -38.60 -28.72 -24.74
N GLY A 540 -39.56 -28.14 -25.48
CA GLY A 540 -40.99 -28.20 -25.15
C GLY A 540 -41.40 -27.29 -23.99
N ASP A 541 -42.31 -27.76 -23.13
CA ASP A 541 -42.88 -26.96 -22.02
C ASP A 541 -41.87 -26.65 -20.89
N ALA A 542 -40.68 -27.27 -20.91
CA ALA A 542 -39.61 -27.02 -19.95
C ALA A 542 -39.10 -25.57 -20.00
N LEU A 543 -39.09 -24.93 -21.18
CA LEU A 543 -38.68 -23.52 -21.32
C LEU A 543 -39.63 -22.56 -20.58
N ALA A 544 -40.92 -22.91 -20.47
CA ALA A 544 -41.92 -22.12 -19.74
C ALA A 544 -41.65 -22.08 -18.22
N ARG A 545 -40.85 -23.01 -17.68
CA ARG A 545 -40.46 -23.02 -16.26
C ARG A 545 -39.46 -21.93 -15.91
N LEU A 546 -38.73 -21.40 -16.90
CA LEU A 546 -37.84 -20.26 -16.71
C LEU A 546 -38.61 -18.97 -16.39
N GLU A 547 -39.92 -18.94 -16.68
CA GLU A 547 -40.84 -17.84 -16.36
C GLU A 547 -41.58 -18.04 -15.02
N MET A 548 -41.17 -19.04 -14.22
CA MET A 548 -41.77 -19.37 -12.91
C MET A 548 -40.82 -19.06 -11.75
N CYS A 549 -41.35 -18.53 -10.65
CA CYS A 549 -40.57 -18.34 -9.42
C CYS A 549 -40.10 -19.70 -8.86
N GLU A 550 -39.14 -19.65 -7.94
CA GLU A 550 -38.57 -20.79 -7.23
C GLU A 550 -39.65 -21.73 -6.66
N ASP A 551 -40.69 -21.18 -6.05
CA ASP A 551 -41.78 -21.97 -5.44
C ASP A 551 -42.66 -22.66 -6.49
N CYS A 552 -43.05 -21.94 -7.54
CA CYS A 552 -43.95 -22.46 -8.57
C CYS A 552 -43.24 -23.47 -9.47
N ARG A 553 -41.96 -23.25 -9.75
CA ARG A 553 -41.12 -24.16 -10.53
C ARG A 553 -40.93 -25.50 -9.80
N VAL A 554 -40.68 -25.49 -8.49
CA VAL A 554 -40.61 -26.73 -7.70
C VAL A 554 -41.96 -27.46 -7.73
N LYS A 555 -43.07 -26.75 -7.50
CA LYS A 555 -44.42 -27.35 -7.55
C LYS A 555 -44.72 -27.97 -8.92
N ASP A 556 -44.37 -27.31 -10.00
CA ASP A 556 -44.60 -27.80 -11.36
C ASP A 556 -43.81 -29.08 -11.66
N VAL A 557 -42.52 -29.13 -11.28
CA VAL A 557 -41.68 -30.33 -11.42
C VAL A 557 -42.27 -31.51 -10.64
N TRP A 558 -42.68 -31.30 -9.38
CA TRP A 558 -43.32 -32.35 -8.58
C TRP A 558 -44.65 -32.83 -9.17
N GLN A 559 -45.45 -31.93 -9.73
CA GLN A 559 -46.71 -32.28 -10.39
C GLN A 559 -46.47 -33.06 -11.69
N GLU A 560 -45.45 -32.71 -12.48
CA GLU A 560 -45.05 -33.47 -13.66
C GLU A 560 -44.57 -34.87 -13.26
N MET A 561 -43.69 -34.99 -12.26
CA MET A 561 -43.22 -36.28 -11.75
C MET A 561 -44.37 -37.17 -11.28
N ALA A 562 -45.36 -36.60 -10.60
CA ALA A 562 -46.54 -37.34 -10.16
C ALA A 562 -47.42 -37.81 -11.34
N ARG A 563 -47.45 -37.06 -12.45
CA ARG A 563 -48.22 -37.41 -13.67
C ARG A 563 -47.45 -38.35 -14.60
N ASN A 564 -46.12 -38.26 -14.63
CA ASN A 564 -45.25 -39.05 -15.49
C ASN A 564 -43.92 -39.38 -14.75
N PRO A 565 -43.87 -40.46 -13.96
CA PRO A 565 -42.70 -40.82 -13.16
C PRO A 565 -41.44 -41.11 -14.00
N GLU A 566 -41.60 -41.53 -15.26
CA GLU A 566 -40.49 -41.85 -16.18
C GLU A 566 -39.82 -40.60 -16.78
N SER A 567 -40.39 -39.41 -16.58
CA SER A 567 -39.83 -38.14 -17.06
C SER A 567 -38.41 -37.86 -16.54
N GLN A 568 -38.05 -38.39 -15.36
CA GLN A 568 -36.70 -38.28 -14.79
C GLN A 568 -35.63 -39.09 -15.53
N LEU A 569 -36.03 -40.02 -16.40
CA LEU A 569 -35.11 -40.90 -17.14
C LEU A 569 -34.70 -40.31 -18.51
N ARG A 570 -35.26 -39.17 -18.90
CA ARG A 570 -34.90 -38.45 -20.14
C ARG A 570 -33.66 -37.59 -19.87
N VAL A 571 -32.49 -38.14 -20.21
CA VAL A 571 -31.20 -37.43 -20.22
C VAL A 571 -31.02 -36.69 -21.53
#